data_AF-B5EHJ8-F1
#
_entry.id   AF-B5EHJ8-F1
#
_cell.length_a   1.000
_cell.length_b   1.000
_cell.length_c   1.000
_cell.angle_alpha   90.00
_cell.angle_beta   90.00
_cell.angle_gamma   90.00
#
_symmetry.space_group_name_H-M   'P 1'
#
loop_
_entity.id
_entity.type
_entity.pdbx_description
1 polymer ?
#
loop_
_entity_poly.entity_id
_entity_poly.type
_entity_poly.pdbx_seq_one_letter_code
_entity_poly.pdbx_strand_id
1 'polypeptide(L)'
;MYRLKIVVMLMLICLFPLGCSFVQAPPQMQFGDSPHRYTRSDFNIAWRTASSEQGVTIDATLRNMRYSLVKDLTMEVSLKRGDQVVARKKGFVYIDLKEKAYGNVAVLLKGVSVSPGDQLQFRLTYEGTEGTVARPHQLDFCVDAETGVVDEDKSSPVIN
;
A
#
# COMPACT_ATOMS: atom_id res chain seq x y z
N MET A 1 31.68 -5.63 -56.95
CA MET A 1 32.07 -5.57 -55.52
C MET A 1 31.00 -4.97 -54.58
N TYR A 2 29.75 -4.76 -55.01
CA TYR A 2 28.67 -4.25 -54.14
C TYR A 2 27.90 -5.36 -53.40
N ARG A 3 27.85 -6.58 -53.95
CA ARG A 3 27.11 -7.71 -53.36
C ARG A 3 27.72 -8.24 -52.07
N LEU A 4 29.05 -8.13 -51.90
CA LEU A 4 29.74 -8.57 -50.68
C LEU A 4 29.48 -7.63 -49.49
N LYS A 5 29.30 -6.33 -49.74
CA LYS A 5 29.05 -5.32 -48.69
C LYS A 5 27.65 -5.47 -48.06
N ILE A 6 26.66 -5.90 -48.84
CA ILE A 6 25.27 -6.07 -48.38
C ILE A 6 25.16 -7.25 -47.41
N VAL A 7 25.89 -8.35 -47.66
CA VAL A 7 25.87 -9.54 -46.79
C VAL A 7 26.49 -9.23 -45.42
N VAL A 8 27.57 -8.46 -45.38
CA VAL A 8 28.23 -8.06 -44.12
C VAL A 8 27.35 -7.11 -43.30
N MET A 9 26.61 -6.22 -43.96
CA MET A 9 25.69 -5.30 -43.27
C MET A 9 24.46 -6.02 -42.69
N LEU A 10 23.94 -7.05 -43.37
CA LEU A 10 22.81 -7.83 -42.85
C LEU A 10 23.20 -8.69 -41.62
N MET A 11 24.45 -9.14 -41.57
CA MET A 11 24.97 -9.96 -40.47
C MET A 11 25.14 -9.15 -39.17
N LEU A 12 25.42 -7.84 -39.27
CA LEU A 12 25.59 -6.97 -38.10
C LEU A 12 24.28 -6.68 -37.35
N ILE A 13 23.13 -6.76 -38.03
CA ILE A 13 21.82 -6.47 -37.43
C ILE A 13 21.31 -7.65 -36.60
N CYS A 14 21.76 -8.87 -36.88
CA CYS A 14 21.41 -10.07 -36.09
C CYS A 14 22.21 -10.21 -34.78
N LEU A 15 23.16 -9.30 -34.50
CA LEU A 15 23.99 -9.31 -33.29
C LEU A 15 23.51 -8.35 -32.20
N PHE A 16 22.35 -7.70 -32.38
CA PHE A 16 21.69 -7.02 -31.27
C PHE A 16 20.94 -8.06 -30.45
N PRO A 17 21.42 -8.45 -29.24
CA PRO A 17 20.56 -9.17 -28.33
C PRO A 17 19.37 -8.25 -28.04
N LEU A 18 18.19 -8.66 -28.48
CA LEU A 18 16.92 -8.20 -27.91
C LEU A 18 16.96 -8.62 -26.44
N GLY A 19 17.60 -7.78 -25.63
CA GLY A 19 17.56 -7.90 -24.18
C GLY A 19 16.11 -7.74 -23.79
N CYS A 20 15.43 -8.86 -23.60
CA CYS A 20 14.22 -8.89 -22.80
C CYS A 20 14.62 -8.38 -21.42
N SER A 21 14.44 -7.08 -21.20
CA SER A 21 14.37 -6.53 -19.86
C SER A 21 13.28 -7.32 -19.16
N PHE A 22 13.68 -8.31 -18.38
CA PHE A 22 12.82 -8.92 -17.38
C PHE A 22 12.41 -7.77 -16.46
N VAL A 23 11.27 -7.17 -16.76
CA VAL A 23 10.58 -6.28 -15.83
C VAL A 23 10.17 -7.20 -14.69
N GLN A 24 11.05 -7.33 -13.71
CA GLN A 24 10.72 -7.97 -12.46
C GLN A 24 9.58 -7.15 -11.88
N ALA A 25 8.38 -7.74 -11.88
CA ALA A 25 7.27 -7.19 -11.12
C ALA A 25 7.80 -6.96 -9.68
N PRO A 26 7.49 -5.81 -9.05
CA PRO A 26 7.90 -5.56 -7.69
C PRO A 26 7.55 -6.78 -6.83
N PRO A 27 8.49 -7.30 -6.02
CA PRO A 27 8.22 -8.47 -5.21
C PRO A 27 6.96 -8.21 -4.40
N GLN A 28 5.94 -9.03 -4.65
CA GLN A 28 4.66 -8.92 -3.97
C GLN A 28 4.91 -9.22 -2.49
N MET A 29 4.78 -8.20 -1.65
CA MET A 29 5.02 -8.33 -0.22
C MET A 29 4.09 -9.41 0.33
N GLN A 30 4.66 -10.44 0.95
CA GLN A 30 3.85 -11.48 1.59
C GLN A 30 3.30 -10.92 2.90
N PHE A 31 1.99 -11.05 3.10
CA PHE A 31 1.29 -10.61 4.31
C PHE A 31 1.94 -11.17 5.61
N GLY A 32 2.62 -12.32 5.50
CA GLY A 32 3.30 -12.99 6.61
C GLY A 32 4.47 -12.22 7.21
N ASP A 33 5.18 -11.43 6.40
CA ASP A 33 6.48 -10.84 6.78
C ASP A 33 6.35 -9.49 7.51
N SER A 34 5.13 -8.96 7.60
CA SER A 34 4.88 -7.68 8.26
C SER A 34 4.79 -7.86 9.79
N PRO A 35 5.55 -7.06 10.56
CA PRO A 35 5.61 -7.18 12.01
C PRO A 35 4.31 -6.77 12.71
N HIS A 36 3.53 -5.87 12.09
CA HIS A 36 2.29 -5.36 12.66
C HIS A 36 1.08 -5.80 11.86
N ARG A 37 0.00 -6.12 12.59
CA ARG A 37 -1.24 -6.65 12.02
C ARG A 37 -2.44 -6.09 12.78
N TYR A 38 -3.50 -5.83 12.04
CA TYR A 38 -4.79 -5.40 12.58
C TYR A 38 -5.90 -6.09 11.80
N THR A 39 -6.87 -6.66 12.53
CA THR A 39 -8.00 -7.39 11.94
C THR A 39 -9.30 -6.72 12.35
N ARG A 40 -10.13 -6.37 11.36
CA ARG A 40 -11.51 -5.92 11.53
C ARG A 40 -12.41 -6.73 10.60
N SER A 41 -13.73 -6.58 10.75
CA SER A 41 -14.72 -7.31 9.95
C SER A 41 -14.48 -7.19 8.44
N ASP A 42 -13.98 -6.04 8.00
CA ASP A 42 -13.91 -5.70 6.59
C ASP A 42 -12.54 -6.03 5.97
N PHE A 43 -11.46 -5.88 6.75
CA PHE A 43 -10.09 -6.08 6.28
C PHE A 43 -9.18 -6.73 7.33
N ASN A 44 -8.26 -7.55 6.83
CA ASN A 44 -7.00 -7.81 7.52
C ASN A 44 -5.95 -6.86 6.95
N ILE A 45 -5.29 -6.11 7.81
CA ILE A 45 -4.28 -5.11 7.45
C ILE A 45 -2.98 -5.53 8.11
N ALA A 46 -1.90 -5.52 7.33
CA ALA A 46 -0.55 -5.68 7.86
C ALA A 46 0.33 -4.55 7.32
N TRP A 47 1.27 -4.08 8.12
CA TRP A 47 2.16 -3.01 7.71
C TRP A 47 3.53 -3.10 8.36
N ARG A 48 4.46 -2.34 7.78
CA ARG A 48 5.75 -2.01 8.38
C ARG A 48 6.03 -0.53 8.21
N THR A 49 6.81 0.02 9.13
CA THR A 49 7.32 1.39 9.07
C THR A 49 8.82 1.35 8.83
N ALA A 50 9.34 2.32 8.09
CA ALA A 50 10.76 2.53 7.91
C ALA A 50 11.07 4.03 7.96
N SER A 51 12.04 4.41 8.79
CA SER A 51 12.51 5.79 8.89
C SER A 51 13.72 6.01 7.97
N SER A 52 13.75 7.17 7.31
CA SER A 52 14.84 7.59 6.43
C SER A 52 15.04 9.11 6.51
N GLU A 53 16.08 9.64 5.87
CA GLU A 53 16.27 11.09 5.75
C GLU A 53 15.11 11.80 5.01
N GLN A 54 14.40 11.08 4.13
CA GLN A 54 13.26 11.64 3.41
C GLN A 54 11.99 11.71 4.26
N GLY A 55 11.95 10.95 5.36
CA GLY A 55 10.83 10.85 6.28
C GLY A 55 10.48 9.41 6.61
N VAL A 56 9.21 9.18 6.96
CA VAL A 56 8.70 7.88 7.39
C VAL A 56 7.90 7.22 6.27
N THR A 57 8.35 6.05 5.84
CA THR A 57 7.65 5.20 4.87
C THR A 57 6.78 4.18 5.60
N ILE A 58 5.57 3.98 5.10
CA ILE A 58 4.61 2.98 5.54
C ILE A 58 4.27 2.11 4.34
N ASP A 59 4.66 0.84 4.40
CA ASP A 59 4.24 -0.18 3.43
C ASP A 59 3.15 -1.02 4.07
N ALA A 60 1.96 -1.05 3.48
CA ALA A 60 0.83 -1.79 4.01
C ALA A 60 0.21 -2.74 2.96
N THR A 61 -0.18 -3.91 3.43
CA THR A 61 -0.94 -4.91 2.67
C THR A 61 -2.31 -5.07 3.32
N LEU A 62 -3.35 -4.98 2.49
CA LEU A 62 -4.75 -5.12 2.88
C LEU A 62 -5.33 -6.38 2.24
N ARG A 63 -6.14 -7.11 2.98
CA ARG A 63 -6.92 -8.25 2.47
C ARG A 63 -8.40 -7.98 2.68
N ASN A 64 -9.18 -7.94 1.61
CA ASN A 64 -10.64 -7.82 1.70
C ASN A 64 -11.22 -9.10 2.30
N MET A 65 -11.95 -8.99 3.42
CA MET A 65 -12.49 -10.15 4.15
C MET A 65 -14.00 -10.31 4.01
N ARG A 66 -14.71 -9.30 3.50
CA ARG A 66 -16.17 -9.22 3.60
C ARG A 66 -16.88 -8.99 2.27
N TYR A 67 -16.43 -8.02 1.49
CA TYR A 67 -17.18 -7.55 0.32
C TYR A 67 -16.85 -8.41 -0.89
N SER A 68 -17.82 -8.61 -1.78
CA SER A 68 -17.57 -9.33 -3.04
C SER A 68 -16.58 -8.57 -3.93
N LEU A 69 -16.61 -7.24 -3.84
CA LEU A 69 -15.71 -6.31 -4.51
C LEU A 69 -15.52 -5.06 -3.66
N VAL A 70 -14.29 -4.57 -3.59
CA VAL A 70 -13.96 -3.25 -3.04
C VAL A 70 -13.38 -2.38 -4.15
N LYS A 71 -13.89 -1.15 -4.27
CA LYS A 71 -13.44 -0.13 -5.23
C LYS A 71 -13.00 1.15 -4.52
N ASP A 72 -12.26 1.97 -5.26
CA ASP A 72 -11.80 3.30 -4.83
C ASP A 72 -11.17 3.31 -3.44
N LEU A 73 -10.46 2.23 -3.11
CA LEU A 73 -9.80 2.04 -1.83
C LEU A 73 -8.62 3.01 -1.70
N THR A 74 -8.73 3.90 -0.74
CA THR A 74 -7.66 4.84 -0.40
C THR A 74 -7.28 4.70 1.06
N MET A 75 -5.99 4.83 1.35
CA MET A 75 -5.46 4.85 2.70
C MET A 75 -4.81 6.19 2.94
N GLU A 76 -5.35 6.97 3.88
CA GLU A 76 -4.69 8.14 4.42
C GLU A 76 -3.97 7.75 5.71
N VAL A 77 -2.70 8.15 5.83
CA VAL A 77 -1.90 7.97 7.04
C VAL A 77 -1.53 9.35 7.55
N SER A 78 -1.73 9.58 8.84
CA SER A 78 -1.31 10.80 9.53
C SER A 78 -0.39 10.45 10.70
N LEU A 79 0.70 11.19 10.88
CA LEU A 79 1.50 11.15 12.10
C LEU A 79 0.96 12.20 13.07
N LYS A 80 0.69 11.80 14.31
CA LYS A 80 0.19 12.66 15.39
C LYS A 80 1.19 12.69 16.53
N ARG A 81 1.37 13.87 17.12
CA ARG A 81 2.15 14.08 18.35
C ARG A 81 1.20 14.68 19.38
N GLY A 82 0.65 13.83 20.25
CA GLY A 82 -0.54 14.17 21.03
C GLY A 82 -1.75 14.41 20.11
N ASP A 83 -2.39 15.57 20.23
CA ASP A 83 -3.56 15.93 19.42
C ASP A 83 -3.22 16.58 18.08
N GLN A 84 -1.97 16.99 17.89
CA GLN A 84 -1.52 17.67 16.68
C GLN A 84 -1.16 16.69 15.57
N VAL A 85 -1.72 16.88 14.37
CA VAL A 85 -1.27 16.19 13.15
C VAL A 85 -0.02 16.91 12.61
N VAL A 86 1.11 16.22 12.57
CA VAL A 86 2.40 16.80 12.12
C VAL A 86 2.72 16.46 10.66
N ALA A 87 2.18 15.36 10.14
CA ALA A 87 2.24 15.02 8.71
C ALA A 87 1.02 14.19 8.32
N ARG A 88 0.63 14.27 7.05
CA ARG A 88 -0.46 13.49 6.47
C ARG A 88 -0.19 13.22 5.01
N LYS A 89 -0.50 11.99 4.56
CA LYS A 89 -0.44 11.63 3.15
C LYS A 89 -1.45 10.55 2.80
N LYS A 90 -2.02 10.67 1.61
CA LYS A 90 -2.92 9.70 1.01
C LYS A 90 -2.18 8.80 0.03
N GLY A 91 -2.35 7.50 0.18
CA GLY A 91 -1.97 6.44 -0.76
C GLY A 91 -3.21 5.79 -1.37
N PHE A 92 -3.00 5.10 -2.49
CA PHE A 92 -4.05 4.50 -3.30
C PHE A 92 -3.74 3.04 -3.57
N VAL A 93 -4.76 2.20 -3.52
CA VAL A 93 -4.69 0.84 -4.06
C VAL A 93 -5.25 0.90 -5.48
N TYR A 94 -4.40 0.64 -6.48
CA TYR A 94 -4.75 0.83 -7.89
C TYR A 94 -5.58 -0.30 -8.52
N ILE A 95 -6.04 -1.25 -7.70
CA ILE A 95 -6.77 -2.41 -8.16
C ILE A 95 -8.06 -2.58 -7.36
N ASP A 96 -9.12 -3.02 -8.02
CA ASP A 96 -10.33 -3.48 -7.35
C ASP A 96 -10.01 -4.75 -6.55
N LEU A 97 -10.35 -4.77 -5.26
CA LEU A 97 -10.09 -5.91 -4.40
C LEU A 97 -11.31 -6.82 -4.32
N LYS A 98 -11.26 -7.93 -5.05
CA LYS A 98 -12.22 -9.04 -4.89
C LYS A 98 -12.16 -9.61 -3.48
N GLU A 99 -13.20 -10.33 -3.08
CA GLU A 99 -13.22 -11.06 -1.80
C GLU A 99 -11.94 -11.91 -1.64
N LYS A 100 -11.31 -11.83 -0.47
CA LYS A 100 -10.06 -12.52 -0.09
C LYS A 100 -8.81 -12.11 -0.87
N ALA A 101 -8.92 -11.19 -1.83
CA ALA A 101 -7.78 -10.65 -2.57
C ALA A 101 -6.96 -9.67 -1.73
N TYR A 102 -5.70 -9.48 -2.14
CA TYR A 102 -4.75 -8.60 -1.48
C TYR A 102 -4.50 -7.33 -2.31
N GLY A 103 -4.37 -6.20 -1.63
CA GLY A 103 -3.92 -4.92 -2.21
C GLY A 103 -2.75 -4.38 -1.41
N ASN A 104 -1.80 -3.74 -2.10
CA ASN A 104 -0.68 -3.07 -1.46
C ASN A 104 -0.82 -1.56 -1.60
N VAL A 105 -0.41 -0.83 -0.57
CA VAL A 105 -0.32 0.62 -0.56
C VAL A 105 0.97 1.03 0.12
N ALA A 106 1.67 2.00 -0.47
CA ALA A 106 2.85 2.61 0.11
C ALA A 106 2.61 4.10 0.31
N VAL A 107 2.98 4.61 1.49
CA VAL A 107 2.82 6.01 1.88
C VAL A 107 4.13 6.54 2.42
N LEU A 108 4.56 7.72 1.96
CA LEU A 108 5.72 8.44 2.49
C LEU A 108 5.29 9.75 3.15
N LEU A 109 5.48 9.83 4.46
CA LEU A 109 5.33 11.07 5.24
C LEU A 109 6.66 11.83 5.18
N LYS A 110 6.73 12.85 4.31
CA LYS A 110 7.98 13.57 4.05
C LYS A 110 8.37 14.50 5.19
N GLY A 111 9.66 14.56 5.49
CA GLY A 111 10.24 15.56 6.40
C GLY A 111 9.85 15.41 7.86
N VAL A 112 9.42 14.21 8.27
CA VAL A 112 9.10 13.89 9.67
C VAL A 112 9.85 12.64 10.12
N SER A 113 10.08 12.52 11.42
CA SER A 113 10.58 11.32 12.08
C SER A 113 9.60 10.88 13.16
N VAL A 114 9.62 9.58 13.49
CA VAL A 114 8.88 9.03 14.63
C VAL A 114 9.65 9.33 15.91
N SER A 115 8.93 9.73 16.96
CA SER A 115 9.43 9.86 18.33
C SER A 115 8.55 9.04 19.30
N PRO A 116 9.05 8.64 20.48
CA PRO A 116 8.26 7.91 21.45
C PRO A 116 6.97 8.66 21.82
N GLY A 117 5.84 7.95 21.79
CA GLY A 117 4.51 8.52 22.02
C GLY A 117 3.84 9.17 20.81
N ASP A 118 4.53 9.26 19.66
CA ASP A 118 3.86 9.60 18.41
C ASP A 118 2.88 8.48 18.00
N GLN A 119 1.75 8.86 17.38
CA GLN A 119 0.75 7.91 16.90
C GLN A 119 0.63 7.99 15.37
N LEU A 120 0.52 6.84 14.71
CA LEU A 120 0.07 6.76 13.33
C LEU A 120 -1.44 6.55 13.30
N GLN A 121 -2.17 7.47 12.69
CA GLN A 121 -3.59 7.35 12.42
C GLN A 121 -3.80 6.90 10.98
N PHE A 122 -4.45 5.76 10.81
CA PHE A 122 -4.85 5.20 9.53
C PHE A 122 -6.32 5.49 9.29
N ARG A 123 -6.65 5.92 8.08
CA ARG A 123 -8.01 6.07 7.58
C ARG A 123 -8.13 5.40 6.23
N LEU A 124 -8.99 4.39 6.14
CA LEU A 124 -9.37 3.76 4.89
C LEU A 124 -10.72 4.29 4.47
N THR A 125 -10.86 4.73 3.22
CA THR A 125 -12.16 5.00 2.59
C THR A 125 -12.28 4.17 1.34
N TYR A 126 -13.44 3.56 1.12
CA TYR A 126 -13.64 2.63 0.01
C TYR A 126 -15.13 2.43 -0.29
N GLU A 127 -15.44 1.89 -1.47
CA GLU A 127 -16.77 1.38 -1.80
C GLU A 127 -16.79 -0.14 -1.70
N GLY A 128 -17.62 -0.69 -0.82
CA GLY A 128 -17.81 -2.13 -0.66
C GLY A 128 -19.09 -2.60 -1.32
N THR A 129 -19.01 -3.60 -2.18
CA THR A 129 -20.18 -4.24 -2.80
C THR A 129 -20.65 -5.43 -1.97
N GLU A 130 -21.92 -5.39 -1.55
CA GLU A 130 -22.61 -6.51 -0.90
C GLU A 130 -23.84 -6.87 -1.75
N GLY A 131 -23.85 -8.09 -2.29
CA GLY A 131 -24.81 -8.47 -3.33
C GLY A 131 -24.60 -7.67 -4.62
N THR A 132 -25.54 -6.79 -4.95
CA THR A 132 -25.53 -5.95 -6.17
C THR A 132 -25.36 -4.46 -5.89
N VAL A 133 -25.26 -4.04 -4.63
CA VAL A 133 -25.22 -2.63 -4.24
C VAL A 133 -23.84 -2.30 -3.68
N ALA A 134 -23.18 -1.29 -4.27
CA ALA A 134 -21.98 -0.69 -3.72
C ALA A 134 -22.35 0.38 -2.68
N ARG A 135 -21.67 0.39 -1.53
CA ARG A 135 -21.87 1.39 -0.47
C ARG A 135 -20.53 1.98 -0.03
N PRO A 136 -20.47 3.28 0.31
CA PRO A 136 -19.27 3.88 0.86
C PRO A 136 -19.05 3.41 2.30
N HIS A 137 -17.80 3.18 2.65
CA HIS A 137 -17.36 2.78 3.98
C HIS A 137 -16.10 3.56 4.40
N GLN A 138 -15.93 3.68 5.72
CA GLN A 138 -14.74 4.24 6.32
C GLN A 138 -14.30 3.37 7.51
N LEU A 139 -12.99 3.15 7.62
CA LEU A 139 -12.37 2.50 8.77
C LEU A 139 -11.22 3.37 9.27
N ASP A 140 -11.27 3.75 10.54
CA ASP A 140 -10.20 4.49 11.21
C ASP A 140 -9.60 3.64 12.34
N PHE A 141 -8.29 3.74 12.53
CA PHE A 141 -7.61 3.22 13.71
C PHE A 141 -6.30 3.97 13.96
N CYS A 142 -5.87 4.00 15.22
CA CYS A 142 -4.60 4.57 15.65
C CYS A 142 -3.67 3.46 16.15
N VAL A 143 -2.38 3.63 15.92
CA VAL A 143 -1.35 2.76 16.46
C VAL A 143 -0.21 3.62 17.01
N ASP A 144 0.49 3.09 17.99
CA ASP A 144 1.77 3.64 18.41
C ASP A 144 2.77 3.57 17.24
N ALA A 145 3.42 4.70 16.92
CA ALA A 145 4.22 4.81 15.70
C ALA A 145 5.54 4.01 15.75
N GLU A 146 6.03 3.68 16.95
CA GLU A 146 7.28 2.94 17.18
C GLU A 146 7.03 1.43 17.26
N THR A 147 6.03 1.04 18.04
CA THR A 147 5.72 -0.36 18.34
C THR A 147 4.66 -0.97 17.43
N GLY A 148 3.88 -0.14 16.72
CA GLY A 148 2.75 -0.55 15.89
C GLY A 148 1.60 -1.16 16.68
N VAL A 149 1.59 -1.04 18.01
CA VAL A 149 0.50 -1.53 18.87
C VAL A 149 -0.75 -0.68 18.64
N VAL A 150 -1.89 -1.32 18.45
CA VAL A 150 -3.17 -0.65 18.19
C VAL A 150 -3.70 -0.01 19.47
N ASP A 151 -4.13 1.25 19.38
CA ASP A 151 -4.82 1.98 20.44
C ASP A 151 -6.32 1.62 20.38
N GLU A 152 -6.73 0.60 21.15
CA GLU A 152 -8.10 0.06 21.12
C GLU A 152 -9.14 1.10 21.56
N ASP A 153 -8.81 1.99 22.48
CA ASP A 153 -9.72 3.03 23.02
C ASP A 153 -10.14 4.07 21.98
N LYS A 154 -9.33 4.26 20.93
CA LYS A 154 -9.61 5.21 19.84
C LYS A 154 -10.14 4.54 18.57
N SER A 155 -10.38 3.23 18.60
CA SER A 155 -10.92 2.47 17.47
C SER A 155 -12.45 2.60 17.41
N SER A 156 -12.94 3.80 17.08
CA SER A 156 -14.39 4.10 17.07
C SER A 156 -15.20 3.02 16.32
N PRO A 157 -16.30 2.51 16.89
CA PRO A 157 -17.29 1.80 16.11
C PRO A 157 -17.94 2.80 15.16
N VAL A 158 -17.68 2.68 13.86
CA VAL A 158 -18.47 3.39 12.84
C VAL A 158 -19.84 2.73 12.82
N ILE A 159 -20.76 3.28 13.62
CA ILE A 159 -22.19 2.96 13.55
C ILE A 159 -22.73 3.77 12.37
N ASN A 160 -23.11 3.07 11.30
CA ASN A 160 -24.00 3.61 10.26
C ASN A 160 -25.44 3.60 10.76
#